data_AF-X1J0B1-F1
#
_entry.id   AF-X1J0B1-F1
#
_cell.length_a   1.000
_cell.length_b   1.000
_cell.length_c   1.000
_cell.angle_alpha   90.00
_cell.angle_beta   90.00
_cell.angle_gamma   90.00
#
_symmetry.space_group_name_H-M   'P 1'
#
loop_
_entity.id
_entity.type
_entity.pdbx_description
1 polymer ?
#
loop_
_entity_poly.entity_id
_entity_poly.type
_entity_poly.pdbx_seq_one_letter_code
_entity_poly.pdbx_strand_id
1 'polypeptide(L)' 'MTNEKEITHIDLFSGVGGFTLAAEWAGFKTIVFCEKEKFCQKVLEKRFGAVIANTEHLRKLQSEGG' A
#
# COMPACT_ATOMS: atom_id res chain seq x y z
N MET A 1 14.24 25.82 -6.03
CA MET A 1 13.71 24.44 -5.91
C MET A 1 12.34 24.58 -5.29
N THR A 2 11.26 24.31 -6.03
CA THR A 2 9.91 24.44 -5.49
C THR A 2 9.74 23.43 -4.35
N ASN A 3 9.29 23.92 -3.20
CA ASN A 3 9.04 23.11 -2.01
C ASN A 3 7.64 22.47 -2.16
N GLU A 4 7.47 21.67 -3.22
CA GLU A 4 6.20 21.05 -3.56
C GLU A 4 6.04 19.76 -2.76
N LYS A 5 5.03 19.74 -1.90
CA LYS A 5 4.75 18.62 -1.01
C LYS A 5 4.26 17.44 -1.87
N GLU A 6 4.98 16.32 -1.84
CA GLU A 6 4.60 15.09 -2.55
C GLU A 6 3.19 14.65 -2.12
N ILE A 7 2.24 14.55 -3.07
CA ILE A 7 0.87 14.16 -2.75
C ILE A 7 0.85 12.65 -2.50
N THR A 8 0.39 12.26 -1.31
CA THR A 8 0.36 10.87 -0.88
C THR A 8 -1.02 10.26 -1.02
N HIS A 9 -1.06 8.97 -1.29
CA HIS A 9 -2.26 8.19 -1.50
C HIS A 9 -2.26 6.96 -0.57
N ILE A 10 -3.42 6.66 0.01
CA ILE A 10 -3.67 5.46 0.80
C ILE A 10 -4.70 4.65 0.03
N ASP A 11 -4.31 3.45 -0.40
CA ASP A 11 -5.18 2.57 -1.16
C ASP A 11 -5.92 1.63 -0.20
N LEU A 12 -7.21 1.88 0.02
CA LEU A 12 -8.09 1.04 0.85
C LEU A 12 -8.95 0.15 -0.05
N PHE A 13 -9.07 -1.13 0.30
CA PHE A 13 -9.72 -2.14 -0.55
C PHE A 13 -9.02 -2.27 -1.91
N SER A 14 -7.69 -2.34 -1.87
CA SER A 14 -6.82 -2.16 -3.03
C SER A 14 -7.05 -3.16 -4.16
N GLY A 15 -7.66 -4.31 -3.88
CA GLY A 15 -7.80 -5.40 -4.82
C GLY A 15 -6.44 -5.72 -5.44
N VAL A 16 -6.36 -5.77 -6.77
CA VAL A 16 -5.11 -6.02 -7.50
C VAL A 16 -4.26 -4.76 -7.76
N GLY A 17 -4.66 -3.59 -7.23
CA GLY A 17 -3.90 -2.32 -7.33
C GLY A 17 -4.36 -1.37 -8.44
N GLY A 18 -5.64 -1.40 -8.83
CA GLY A 18 -6.17 -0.53 -9.87
C GLY A 18 -6.11 0.96 -9.51
N PHE A 19 -6.47 1.31 -8.27
CA PHE A 19 -6.41 2.69 -7.79
C PHE A 19 -4.98 3.16 -7.59
N THR A 20 -4.10 2.31 -7.06
CA THR A 20 -2.66 2.59 -7.00
C THR A 20 -2.10 2.98 -8.37
N LEU A 21 -2.39 2.21 -9.42
CA LEU A 21 -1.88 2.49 -10.77
C LEU A 21 -2.41 3.84 -11.29
N ALA A 22 -3.70 4.13 -11.07
CA ALA A 22 -4.29 5.41 -11.44
C ALA A 22 -3.69 6.60 -10.65
N ALA A 23 -3.41 6.40 -9.37
CA ALA A 23 -2.78 7.39 -8.50
C ALA A 23 -1.34 7.70 -8.97
N GLU A 24 -0.55 6.67 -9.30
CA GLU A 24 0.80 6.84 -9.86
C GLU A 24 0.76 7.62 -11.19
N TRP A 25 -0.20 7.31 -12.08
CA TRP A 25 -0.40 8.06 -13.33
C TRP A 25 -0.79 9.52 -13.10
N ALA A 26 -1.46 9.82 -12.00
CA ALA A 26 -1.82 11.18 -11.60
C ALA A 26 -0.69 11.90 -10.83
N GLY A 27 0.48 11.27 -10.64
CA GLY A 27 1.62 11.84 -9.93
C GLY A 27 1.56 11.72 -8.40
N PHE A 28 0.69 10.85 -7.87
CA PHE A 28 0.58 10.57 -6.44
C PHE A 28 1.48 9.41 -6.07
N LYS A 29 1.95 9.40 -4.83
CA LYS A 29 2.69 8.28 -4.26
C LYS A 29 1.81 7.48 -3.33
N THR A 30 1.54 6.22 -3.68
CA THR A 30 0.83 5.30 -2.77
C THR A 30 1.80 4.81 -1.70
N ILE A 31 1.46 5.04 -0.43
CA ILE A 31 2.34 4.74 0.71
C ILE A 31 1.82 3.59 1.59
N VAL A 32 0.53 3.27 1.49
CA VAL A 32 -0.12 2.22 2.29
C VAL A 32 -1.15 1.50 1.43
N PHE A 33 -1.19 0.18 1.58
CA PHE A 33 -2.16 -0.70 0.93
C PHE A 33 -2.94 -1.46 2.00
N CYS A 34 -4.27 -1.46 1.92
CA CYS A 34 -5.13 -2.25 2.79
C CYS A 34 -5.97 -3.20 1.94
N GLU A 35 -5.67 -4.49 2.02
CA GLU A 35 -6.37 -5.53 1.28
C GLU A 35 -6.49 -6.78 2.15
N LYS A 36 -7.66 -7.43 2.14
CA LYS A 36 -7.95 -8.64 2.93
C LYS A 36 -7.58 -9.92 2.18
N GLU A 37 -7.78 -9.95 0.86
CA GLU A 37 -7.60 -11.14 0.05
C GLU A 37 -6.12 -11.47 -0.16
N LYS A 38 -5.71 -12.68 0.25
CA LYS A 38 -4.30 -13.11 0.21
C LYS A 38 -3.72 -13.17 -1.20
N PHE A 39 -4.54 -13.49 -2.20
CA PHE A 39 -4.11 -13.46 -3.59
C PHE A 39 -3.76 -12.04 -4.04
N CYS A 40 -4.65 -11.09 -3.75
CA CYS A 40 -4.46 -9.68 -4.05
C CYS A 40 -3.23 -9.11 -3.34
N GLN A 41 -3.03 -9.43 -2.06
CA GLN A 41 -1.82 -9.04 -1.31
C GLN A 41 -0.53 -9.49 -2.02
N LYS A 42 -0.43 -10.74 -2.46
CA LYS A 42 0.74 -11.24 -3.21
C LYS A 42 0.96 -10.50 -4.52
N VAL A 43 -0.13 -10.12 -5.20
CA VAL A 43 -0.04 -9.32 -6.44
C VAL A 43 0.51 -7.93 -6.13
N LEU A 44 -0.01 -7.28 -5.08
CA LEU A 44 0.42 -5.95 -4.65
C LEU A 44 1.88 -5.93 -4.21
N GLU A 45 2.30 -6.90 -3.38
CA GLU A 45 3.69 -7.07 -2.94
C GLU A 45 4.63 -7.25 -4.15
N LYS A 46 4.26 -8.10 -5.11
CA LYS A 46 5.07 -8.38 -6.30
C LYS A 46 5.18 -7.19 -7.26
N ARG A 47 4.10 -6.43 -7.44
CA ARG A 47 4.04 -5.35 -8.45
C ARG A 47 4.51 -4.00 -7.92
N PHE A 48 4.20 -3.70 -6.67
CA PHE A 48 4.39 -2.36 -6.10
C PHE A 48 5.34 -2.35 -4.90
N GLY A 49 5.90 -3.50 -4.49
CA GLY A 49 6.68 -3.59 -3.25
C GLY A 49 5.84 -3.19 -2.02
N ALA A 50 4.53 -3.41 -2.10
CA ALA A 50 3.56 -2.86 -1.17
C ALA A 50 3.78 -3.33 0.27
N VAL A 51 3.74 -2.39 1.22
CA VAL A 51 3.55 -2.70 2.63
C VAL A 51 2.05 -2.86 2.87
N ILE A 52 1.64 -4.10 3.15
CA ILE A 52 0.23 -4.44 3.36
C ILE A 52 -0.17 -4.19 4.82
N ALA A 53 -1.00 -3.19 5.05
CA ALA A 53 -1.67 -2.94 6.32
C ALA A 53 -2.88 -3.88 6.46
N ASN A 54 -2.73 -4.97 7.22
CA ASN A 54 -3.84 -5.82 7.63
C ASN A 54 -3.64 -6.33 9.08
N THR A 55 -4.67 -6.96 9.64
CA THR A 55 -4.66 -7.49 11.01
C THR A 55 -3.54 -8.49 11.27
N GLU A 56 -3.13 -9.24 10.25
CA GLU A 56 -2.03 -10.22 10.34
C GLU A 56 -0.67 -9.54 10.44
N HIS A 57 -0.46 -8.47 9.68
CA HIS A 57 0.78 -7.70 9.68
C HIS A 57 0.97 -6.93 11.00
N LEU A 58 -0.11 -6.35 11.54
CA LEU A 58 -0.08 -5.66 12.83
C LEU A 58 0.26 -6.63 13.98
N ARG A 59 -0.26 -7.86 13.94
CA ARG A 59 0.07 -8.90 14.95
C ARG A 59 1.55 -9.29 14.92
N LYS A 60 2.16 -9.39 13.74
CA LYS A 60 3.60 -9.68 13.61
C LYS A 60 4.47 -8.57 14.18
N LEU A 61 4.16 -7.32 13.86
CA LEU A 61 4.87 -6.16 14.41
C LEU A 61 4.78 -6.10 15.94
N GLN A 62 3.64 -6.48 16.52
CA GLN A 62 3.49 -6.55 17.98
C GLN A 62 4.28 -7.71 18.61
N SER A 63 4.48 -8.83 17.89
CA SER A 63 5.25 -9.97 18.39
C SER A 63 6.77 -9.83 18.24
N GLU A 64 7.24 -8.98 17.33
CA GLU A 64 8.67 -8.76 17.05
C GLU A 64 9.26 -7.58 17.85
N GLY A 65 8.41 -6.80 18.53
CA GLY A 65 8.81 -5.67 19.37
C GLY A 65 8.88 -5.96 20.89
N GLY A 66 8.97 -7.24 21.28
CA GLY A 66 9.09 -7.69 22.68
C GLY A 66 10.49 -8.15 23.04
#